data_AF-A0A6M7XVX1-F1
#
_entry.id   AF-A0A6M7XVX1-F1
#
_cell.length_a   1.000
_cell.length_b   1.000
_cell.length_c   1.000
_cell.angle_alpha   90.00
_cell.angle_beta   90.00
_cell.angle_gamma   90.00
#
_symmetry.space_group_name_H-M   'P 1'
#
loop_
_entity.id
_entity.type
_entity.pdbx_description
1 polymer ?
#
loop_
_entity_poly.entity_id
_entity_poly.type
_entity_poly.pdbx_seq_one_letter_code
_entity_poly.pdbx_strand_id
1 'polypeptide(L)' 'MVDEQGKPQTDGRGTMARRLVDETGITEAQAGELISFLGLNWASLVREARLLKKP' A
#
# COMPACT_ATOMS: atom_id res chain seq x y z
N MET A 1 5.00 -6.39 35.45
CA MET A 1 5.36 -6.17 34.04
C MET A 1 4.28 -6.85 33.22
N VAL A 2 3.35 -6.06 32.68
CA VAL A 2 2.38 -6.54 31.70
C VAL A 2 2.70 -5.81 30.40
N ASP A 3 2.82 -6.58 29.35
CA ASP A 3 3.39 -6.23 28.06
C ASP A 3 2.46 -5.22 27.37
N GLU A 4 2.86 -3.95 27.46
CA GLU A 4 2.08 -2.83 26.94
C GLU A 4 2.33 -2.71 25.42
N GLN A 5 1.37 -3.22 24.65
CA GLN A 5 1.04 -2.88 23.26
C GLN A 5 2.03 -3.29 22.16
N GLY A 6 1.93 -4.56 21.78
CA GLY A 6 2.24 -5.04 20.42
C GLY A 6 1.09 -4.78 19.43
N LYS A 7 0.54 -3.56 19.34
CA LYS A 7 -0.29 -3.20 18.17
C LYS A 7 0.68 -2.74 17.09
N PRO A 8 0.75 -3.40 15.92
CA PRO A 8 1.47 -2.81 14.80
C PRO A 8 0.77 -1.50 14.53
N GLN A 9 1.47 -0.41 14.82
CA GLN A 9 1.25 0.89 14.25
C GLN A 9 0.95 0.67 12.77
N THR A 10 -0.33 0.68 12.43
CA THR A 10 -0.77 0.76 11.05
C THR A 10 -0.48 2.20 10.67
N ASP A 11 0.80 2.48 10.46
CA ASP A 11 1.27 3.67 9.77
C ASP A 11 0.34 3.84 8.56
N GLY A 12 -0.18 5.04 8.28
CA GLY A 12 -1.14 5.25 7.19
C GLY A 12 -0.70 4.71 5.81
N ARG A 13 0.57 4.33 5.67
CA ARG A 13 1.15 3.59 4.55
C ARG A 13 0.65 2.14 4.44
N GLY A 14 0.52 1.41 5.55
CA GLY A 14 0.05 0.02 5.55
C GLY A 14 -1.43 -0.09 5.14
N THR A 15 -2.27 0.86 5.56
CA THR A 15 -3.67 0.93 5.13
C THR A 15 -3.80 1.32 3.66
N MET A 16 -2.91 2.19 3.17
CA MET A 16 -2.91 2.62 1.77
C MET A 16 -2.43 1.52 0.81
N ALA A 17 -1.39 0.76 1.18
CA ALA A 17 -0.90 -0.37 0.39
C ALA A 17 -2.00 -1.42 0.22
N ARG A 18 -2.67 -1.79 1.31
CA ARG A 18 -3.76 -2.77 1.27
C ARG A 18 -4.95 -2.30 0.44
N ARG A 19 -5.33 -1.03 0.56
CA ARG A 19 -6.37 -0.45 -0.30
C ARG A 19 -5.99 -0.50 -1.78
N LEU A 20 -4.72 -0.29 -2.11
CA LEU A 20 -4.24 -0.29 -3.49
C LEU A 20 -4.26 -1.70 -4.08
N VAL A 21 -3.89 -2.70 -3.27
CA VAL A 21 -4.01 -4.12 -3.61
C VAL A 21 -5.46 -4.48 -3.90
N ASP A 22 -6.39 -4.13 -3.01
CA ASP A 22 -7.82 -4.46 -3.19
C ASP A 22 -8.42 -3.79 -4.42
N GLU A 23 -8.07 -2.53 -4.71
CA GLU A 23 -8.64 -1.78 -5.84
C GLU A 23 -8.07 -2.22 -7.20
N THR A 24 -6.80 -2.63 -7.25
CA THR A 24 -6.10 -2.84 -8.53
C THR A 24 -5.73 -4.30 -8.78
N GLY A 25 -5.62 -5.11 -7.72
CA GLY A 25 -5.21 -6.51 -7.77
C GLY A 25 -3.71 -6.72 -7.97
N ILE A 26 -2.88 -5.70 -7.74
CA ILE A 26 -1.42 -5.86 -7.65
C ILE A 26 -1.03 -6.50 -6.32
N THR A 27 0.22 -6.94 -6.18
CA THR A 27 0.73 -7.49 -4.92
C THR A 27 1.04 -6.40 -3.89
N GLU A 28 1.04 -6.76 -2.60
CA GLU A 28 1.36 -5.81 -1.51
C GLU A 28 2.79 -5.24 -1.64
N ALA A 29 3.73 -6.03 -2.16
CA ALA A 29 5.09 -5.59 -2.48
C ALA A 29 5.09 -4.49 -3.57
N GLN A 30 4.37 -4.70 -4.67
CA GLN A 30 4.23 -3.69 -5.74
C GLN A 30 3.55 -2.42 -5.22
N ALA A 31 2.55 -2.56 -4.34
CA ALA A 31 1.90 -1.41 -3.72
C ALA A 31 2.87 -0.61 -2.83
N GLY A 32 3.69 -1.31 -2.03
CA GLY A 32 4.73 -0.68 -1.21
C GLY A 32 5.81 0.05 -2.01
N GLU A 33 6.24 -0.52 -3.13
CA GLU A 33 7.18 0.12 -4.05
C GLU A 33 6.59 1.38 -4.68
N LEU A 34 5.34 1.32 -5.17
CA LEU A 34 4.64 2.48 -5.73
C LEU A 34 4.48 3.61 -4.70
N ILE A 35 4.11 3.28 -3.46
CA ILE A 35 3.99 4.26 -2.36
C ILE A 35 5.35 4.88 -2.03
N SER A 36 6.41 4.08 -2.03
CA SER A 36 7.77 4.57 -1.76
C SER A 36 8.29 5.47 -2.89
N PHE A 37 7.91 5.19 -4.14
CA PHE A 37 8.36 5.93 -5.32
C PHE A 37 7.55 7.20 -5.61
N LEU A 38 6.21 7.12 -5.47
CA LEU A 38 5.27 8.19 -5.85
C LEU A 38 4.76 8.98 -4.64
N GLY A 39 5.01 8.50 -3.43
CA GLY A 39 4.41 9.04 -2.21
C GLY A 39 2.93 8.67 -2.08
N LEU A 40 2.18 9.49 -1.36
CA LEU A 40 0.77 9.21 -0.98
C LEU A 40 -0.26 9.82 -1.96
N ASN A 41 0.12 10.09 -3.21
CA ASN A 41 -0.83 10.58 -4.21
C ASN A 41 -1.68 9.41 -4.77
N TRP A 42 -2.90 9.28 -4.28
CA TRP A 42 -3.80 8.18 -4.64
C TRP A 42 -4.08 8.05 -6.14
N ALA A 43 -4.31 9.16 -6.85
CA ALA A 43 -4.62 9.11 -8.27
C ALA A 43 -3.45 8.55 -9.10
N SER A 44 -2.22 8.97 -8.76
CA SER A 44 -1.01 8.44 -9.39
C SER A 44 -0.79 6.97 -9.05
N LEU A 45 -0.98 6.58 -7.78
CA LEU A 45 -0.83 5.20 -7.34
C LEU A 45 -1.77 4.25 -8.08
N VAL A 46 -3.06 4.59 -8.17
CA VAL A 46 -4.06 3.76 -8.87
C VAL A 46 -3.76 3.65 -10.36
N ARG A 47 -3.32 4.74 -11.00
CA ARG A 47 -2.93 4.72 -12.41
C ARG A 47 -1.77 3.76 -12.67
N GLU A 48 -0.68 3.93 -11.95
CA GLU A 48 0.52 3.10 -12.14
C GLU A 48 0.25 1.63 -11.76
N ALA A 49 -0.48 1.39 -10.67
CA ALA A 49 -0.90 0.05 -10.28
C ALA A 49 -1.72 -0.68 -11.37
N ARG A 50 -2.63 0.02 -12.04
CA ARG A 50 -3.39 -0.55 -13.19
C ARG A 50 -2.50 -0.83 -14.40
N LEU A 51 -1.43 -0.05 -14.61
CA LEU A 51 -0.47 -0.29 -15.67
C LEU A 51 0.43 -1.51 -15.39
N LEU A 52 0.77 -1.74 -14.11
CA LEU A 52 1.53 -2.93 -13.68
C LEU A 52 0.76 -4.23 -13.85
N LYS A 53 -0.57 -4.20 -13.73
CA LYS A 53 -1.47 -5.36 -13.87
C LYS A 53 -1.71 -5.77 -15.34
N LYS A 54 -0.77 -5.51 -16.25
CA LYS A 54 -0.89 -6.02 -17.63
C LYS A 54 -0.77 -7.56 -17.62
N PRO A 55 -1.53 -8.23 -18.51
CA PRO A 55 -1.72 -9.68 -18.51
C PRO A 55 -0.44 -10.47 -18.78
#